data_AF-A0A1I5I586-F1
#
_entry.id   AF-A0A1I5I586-F1
#
_cell.length_a   1.000
_cell.length_b   1.000
_cell.length_c   1.000
_cell.angle_alpha   90.00
_cell.angle_beta   90.00
_cell.angle_gamma   90.00
#
_symmetry.space_group_name_H-M   'P 1'
#
loop_
_entity.id
_entity.type
_entity.pdbx_description
1 polymer ?
#
loop_
_entity_poly.entity_id
_entity_poly.type
_entity_poly.pdbx_seq_one_letter_code
_entity_poly.pdbx_strand_id
1 'polypeptide(L)' 'MTAVLADTVHEGLRFAAIAGIAVLVTFPVLLFIGALVSVLGSPLGPGMKFVWVVFAFCAPFLGPMLWFLVGKRSAEASLR' A
#
# COMPACT_ATOMS: atom_id res chain seq x y z
N MET A 1 -7.29 -28.34 -29.68
CA MET A 1 -6.88 -26.93 -29.90
C MET A 1 -7.48 -26.00 -28.84
N THR A 2 -8.77 -26.09 -28.53
CA THR A 2 -9.44 -25.26 -27.50
C THR A 2 -8.98 -25.50 -26.06
N ALA A 3 -8.71 -26.76 -25.67
CA ALA A 3 -8.23 -27.09 -24.32
C ALA A 3 -6.85 -26.48 -24.02
N VAL A 4 -5.89 -26.62 -24.94
CA VAL A 4 -4.54 -26.05 -24.82
C VAL A 4 -4.56 -24.52 -24.70
N LEU A 5 -5.49 -23.85 -25.38
CA LEU A 5 -5.66 -22.40 -25.28
C LEU A 5 -6.19 -22.00 -23.89
N ALA A 6 -7.10 -22.78 -23.30
CA ALA A 6 -7.61 -22.50 -21.96
C ALA A 6 -6.50 -22.64 -20.90
N ASP A 7 -5.69 -23.70 -20.98
CA ASP A 7 -4.61 -23.95 -20.02
C ASP A 7 -3.57 -22.83 -20.00
N THR A 8 -3.16 -22.35 -21.18
CA THR A 8 -2.20 -21.24 -21.31
C THR A 8 -2.73 -19.92 -20.75
N VAL A 9 -4.03 -19.63 -20.91
CA VAL A 9 -4.68 -18.45 -20.33
C VAL A 9 -4.74 -18.54 -18.80
N HIS A 10 -5.10 -19.70 -18.24
CA HIS A 10 -5.14 -19.90 -16.79
C HIS A 10 -3.75 -19.75 -16.16
N GLU A 11 -2.73 -20.28 -16.81
CA GLU A 11 -1.35 -20.16 -16.36
C GLU A 11 -0.87 -18.70 -16.38
N GLY A 12 -1.13 -17.97 -17.48
CA GLY A 12 -0.84 -16.54 -17.57
C GLY A 12 -1.55 -15.71 -16.50
N LEU A 13 -2.83 -16.00 -16.23
CA LEU A 13 -3.60 -15.32 -15.18
C LEU A 13 -3.03 -15.58 -13.78
N ARG A 14 -2.60 -16.82 -13.50
CA ARG A 14 -1.98 -17.18 -12.21
C ARG A 14 -0.67 -16.44 -12.00
N PHE A 15 0.19 -16.36 -13.02
CA PHE A 15 1.43 -15.61 -12.94
C PHE A 15 1.18 -14.12 -12.71
N ALA A 16 0.24 -13.52 -13.47
CA ALA A 16 -0.13 -12.12 -13.30
C ALA A 16 -0.69 -11.84 -11.89
N ALA A 17 -1.52 -12.73 -11.36
CA ALA A 17 -2.07 -12.59 -10.00
C ALA A 17 -0.98 -12.67 -8.93
N ILE A 18 -0.08 -13.65 -9.01
CA ILE A 18 1.02 -13.80 -8.05
C ILE A 18 1.96 -12.60 -8.11
N ALA A 19 2.36 -12.18 -9.31
CA ALA A 19 3.20 -11.01 -9.50
C ALA A 19 2.51 -9.73 -8.98
N GLY A 20 1.22 -9.56 -9.26
CA GLY A 20 0.42 -8.45 -8.76
C GLY A 20 0.38 -8.41 -7.22
N ILE A 21 0.12 -9.54 -6.58
CA ILE A 21 0.12 -9.65 -5.10
C ILE A 21 1.53 -9.37 -4.55
N ALA A 22 2.57 -9.94 -5.16
CA ALA A 22 3.95 -9.73 -4.74
C ALA A 22 4.33 -8.24 -4.80
N VAL A 23 3.93 -7.52 -5.86
CA VAL A 23 4.14 -6.06 -5.97
C VAL A 23 3.34 -5.32 -4.90
N LEU A 24 2.06 -5.63 -4.73
CA LEU A 24 1.19 -4.98 -3.74
C LEU A 24 1.71 -5.13 -2.30
N VAL A 25 2.36 -6.25 -1.98
CA VAL A 25 2.93 -6.48 -0.65
C VAL A 25 4.34 -5.91 -0.52
N THR A 26 5.21 -6.14 -1.51
CA THR A 26 6.64 -5.83 -1.40
C THR A 26 6.92 -4.35 -1.60
N PHE A 27 6.22 -3.70 -2.53
CA PHE A 27 6.42 -2.28 -2.84
C PHE A 27 6.22 -1.34 -1.63
N PRO A 28 5.11 -1.42 -0.86
CA PRO A 28 4.94 -0.57 0.31
C PRO A 28 5.98 -0.85 1.40
N VAL A 29 6.41 -2.11 1.57
CA VAL A 29 7.47 -2.48 2.52
C VAL A 29 8.80 -1.84 2.11
N LEU A 30 9.17 -1.91 0.83
CA LEU A 30 10.39 -1.28 0.33
C LEU A 30 10.35 0.25 0.48
N LEU A 31 9.20 0.89 0.18
CA LEU A 31 9.03 2.32 0.41
C LEU A 31 9.14 2.69 1.89
N PHE A 32 8.57 1.89 2.78
CA PHE A 32 8.64 2.12 4.22
C PHE A 32 10.09 2.03 4.73
N ILE A 33 10.82 0.98 4.34
CA ILE A 33 12.24 0.81 4.70
C ILE A 33 13.07 1.96 4.10
N GLY A 34 12.84 2.32 2.83
CA GLY A 34 13.52 3.43 2.18
C GLY A 34 13.27 4.77 2.90
N ALA A 35 12.03 5.01 3.33
CA ALA A 35 11.68 6.19 4.13
C ALA A 35 12.40 6.20 5.49
N LEU A 36 12.46 5.06 6.20
CA LEU A 36 13.21 4.97 7.46
C LEU A 36 14.70 5.24 7.27
N VAL A 37 15.33 4.63 6.26
CA VAL A 37 16.75 4.87 5.95
C VAL A 37 16.99 6.34 5.59
N SER A 38 16.10 6.95 4.80
CA SER A 38 16.15 8.37 4.45
C SER A 38 16.05 9.28 5.67
N VAL A 39 15.11 9.01 6.58
CA VAL A 39 14.92 9.80 7.81
C VAL A 39 16.13 9.66 8.73
N LEU A 40 16.66 8.45 8.92
CA LEU A 40 17.82 8.20 9.76
C LEU A 40 19.09 8.86 9.22
N GLY A 41 19.29 8.84 7.89
CA GLY A 41 20.42 9.47 7.20
C GLY A 41 20.31 10.98 7.06
N SER A 42 19.14 11.58 7.32
CA SER A 42 18.95 13.02 7.20
C SER A 42 19.68 13.82 8.31
N PRO A 43 20.11 15.06 8.04
CA PRO A 43 20.67 15.96 9.05
C PRO A 43 19.61 16.57 9.99
N LEU A 44 18.42 15.96 10.10
CA LEU A 44 17.35 16.44 10.96
C LEU A 44 17.71 16.27 12.44
N GLY A 45 17.24 17.20 13.28
CA GLY A 45 17.33 17.06 14.73
C GLY A 45 16.59 15.80 15.23
N PRO A 46 17.03 15.19 16.35
CA PRO A 46 16.53 13.90 16.82
C PRO A 46 15.02 13.87 17.05
N GLY A 47 14.43 14.98 17.53
CA GLY A 47 12.97 15.10 17.69
C GLY A 47 12.21 15.05 16.35
N MET A 48 12.74 15.71 15.31
CA MET A 48 12.11 15.72 13.98
C MET A 48 12.19 14.36 13.29
N LYS A 49 13.29 13.62 13.49
CA LYS A 49 13.41 12.22 13.04
C LYS A 49 12.34 11.33 13.66
N PHE A 50 12.11 11.47 14.97
CA PHE A 50 11.09 10.69 15.68
C PHE A 50 9.68 10.93 15.12
N VAL A 51 9.33 12.20 14.87
CA VAL A 51 8.03 12.57 14.26
C VAL A 51 7.84 11.88 12.91
N TRP A 52 8.86 11.90 12.05
CA TRP A 52 8.80 11.26 10.73
C TRP A 52 8.67 9.73 10.80
N VAL A 53 9.35 9.08 11.75
CA VAL A 53 9.20 7.63 11.97
C VAL A 53 7.77 7.31 12.39
N VAL A 54 7.23 8.01 13.39
CA VAL A 54 5.84 7.82 13.83
C VAL A 54 4.86 8.05 12.68
N PHE A 55 5.08 9.08 11.87
CA PHE A 55 4.24 9.39 10.72
C PHE A 55 4.28 8.28 9.66
N ALA A 56 5.47 7.73 9.37
CA ALA A 56 5.63 6.60 8.45
C ALA A 56 4.87 5.36 8.93
N PHE A 57 4.81 5.12 10.25
CA PHE A 57 4.02 4.03 10.83
C PHE A 57 2.51 4.29 10.80
N CYS A 58 2.07 5.53 11.02
CA CYS A 58 0.65 5.88 11.01
C CYS A 58 0.04 5.94 9.60
N ALA A 59 0.81 6.35 8.59
CA ALA A 59 0.37 6.49 7.20
C ALA A 59 -0.45 5.29 6.65
N PRO A 60 -0.03 4.01 6.80
CA PRO A 60 -0.83 2.87 6.31
C PRO A 60 -2.18 2.71 7.01
N PHE A 61 -2.34 3.20 8.24
CA PHE A 61 -3.60 3.12 9.01
C PHE A 61 -4.51 4.33 8.79
N LEU A 62 -3.93 5.50 8.50
CA LEU A 62 -4.69 6.73 8.28
C LEU A 62 -5.61 6.64 7.07
N GLY A 63 -5.21 5.96 6.00
CA GLY A 63 -6.04 5.79 4.80
C GLY A 63 -7.36 5.06 5.10
N PRO A 64 -7.32 3.82 5.62
CA PRO A 64 -8.52 3.08 6.02
C PRO A 64 -9.34 3.82 7.07
N MET A 65 -8.69 4.40 8.10
CA MET A 65 -9.40 5.16 9.14
C MET A 65 -10.15 6.36 8.56
N LEU A 66 -9.54 7.12 7.65
CA LEU A 66 -10.17 8.26 7.00
C LEU A 66 -11.37 7.82 6.14
N TRP A 67 -11.27 6.68 5.45
CA TRP A 67 -12.38 6.12 4.68
C TRP A 67 -13.58 5.77 5.58
N PHE A 68 -13.35 5.12 6.71
CA PHE A 68 -14.44 4.75 7.61
C PHE A 68 -15.06 5.94 8.36
N LEU A 69 -14.24 6.93 8.75
CA LEU A 69 -14.71 8.09 9.53
C LEU A 69 -15.35 9.17 8.65
N VAL A 70 -14.73 9.48 7.50
CA VAL A 70 -15.14 10.59 6.64
C VAL A 70 -15.76 10.07 5.35
N GLY A 71 -15.07 9.16 4.65
CA GLY A 71 -15.52 8.63 3.35
C GLY A 71 -16.91 8.01 3.40
N LYS A 72 -17.17 7.13 4.37
CA LYS A 72 -18.46 6.48 4.57
C LYS A 72 -19.58 7.49 4.86
N ARG A 73 -19.31 8.45 5.75
CA ARG A 73 -20.30 9.44 6.17
C ARG A 73 -20.66 10.40 5.05
N SER A 74 -19.67 10.83 4.26
CA SER A 74 -19.90 11.67 3.08
C SER A 74 -20.65 10.93 1.97
N ALA A 75 -20.30 9.67 1.71
CA ALA A 75 -21.00 8.85 0.71
C ALA A 75 -22.48 8.62 1.06
N GLU A 76 -22.79 8.39 2.34
CA GLU A 76 -24.18 8.23 2.83
C GLU A 76 -24.97 9.55 2.76
N ALA A 77 -24.33 10.69 2.97
CA ALA A 77 -24.97 12.00 2.88
C ALA A 77 -25.33 12.41 1.44
N SER A 78 -24.55 11.97 0.45
CA SER A 78 -24.80 12.26 -0.98
C SER A 78 -25.98 11.47 -1.59
N LEU A 79 -26.51 10.47 -0.88
CA LEU A 79 -27.65 9.65 -1.32
C LEU A 79 -29.00 10.13 -0.75
N ARG A 80 -29.02 11.18 0.07
CA ARG A 80 -30.21 11.82 0.64
C ARG A 80 -30.51 13.14 -0.04
#